data_AF-A0A7W0Q646-F1
#
_entry.id   AF-A0A7W0Q646-F1
#
_cell.length_a   1.000
_cell.length_b   1.000
_cell.length_c   1.000
_cell.angle_alpha   90.00
_cell.angle_beta   90.00
_cell.angle_gamma   90.00
#
_symmetry.space_group_name_H-M   'P 1'
#
loop_
_entity.id
_entity.type
_entity.pdbx_description
1 polymer ?
#
loop_
_entity_poly.entity_id
_entity_poly.type
_entity_poly.pdbx_seq_one_letter_code
_entity_poly.pdbx_strand_id
1 'polypeptide(L)'
;MDGWSAVGIGSVFESRTVTRLERPVVHVTETTTRQTLVAINATEASVKLELGTAGAATTVQEVKVPLQTEELAAHDGSTVTRSQEKCTVPAGTFDCTRTSKEVRQGDVTRSTVTWTAKRIPVPLKSVVTNENLTTTTELTRLVLAR
;
A
#
# COMPACT_ATOMS: atom_id res chain seq x y z
N MET A 1 -13.14 4.53 -0.50
CA MET A 1 -12.46 3.28 -0.08
C MET A 1 -13.01 2.98 1.30
N ASP A 2 -13.56 1.80 1.54
CA ASP A 2 -14.36 1.54 2.75
C ASP A 2 -13.51 1.40 4.02
N GLY A 3 -12.17 1.50 3.91
CA GLY A 3 -11.25 1.59 5.04
C GLY A 3 -11.22 0.35 5.94
N TRP A 4 -10.63 0.48 7.11
CA TRP A 4 -10.50 -0.60 8.09
C TRP A 4 -11.83 -1.02 8.73
N SER A 5 -12.85 -0.16 8.69
CA SER A 5 -14.20 -0.47 9.19
C SER A 5 -14.93 -1.52 8.34
N ALA A 6 -14.43 -1.85 7.15
CA ALA A 6 -15.05 -2.81 6.24
C ALA A 6 -14.63 -4.27 6.49
N VAL A 7 -13.74 -4.54 7.45
CA VAL A 7 -13.17 -5.88 7.69
C VAL A 7 -13.25 -6.27 9.17
N GLY A 8 -13.40 -7.57 9.45
CA GLY A 8 -13.49 -8.07 10.83
C GLY A 8 -12.14 -8.04 11.56
N ILE A 9 -12.19 -7.85 12.88
CA ILE A 9 -11.01 -7.99 13.76
C ILE A 9 -10.39 -9.38 13.56
N GLY A 10 -9.08 -9.44 13.42
CA GLY A 10 -8.33 -10.65 13.06
C GLY A 10 -8.06 -10.82 11.57
N SER A 11 -8.59 -9.93 10.71
CA SER A 11 -8.24 -9.91 9.28
C SER A 11 -6.75 -9.62 9.08
N VAL A 12 -6.12 -10.34 8.15
CA VAL A 12 -4.68 -10.29 7.86
C VAL A 12 -4.43 -9.93 6.40
N PHE A 13 -3.51 -9.01 6.19
CA PHE A 13 -3.03 -8.56 4.89
C PHE A 13 -1.51 -8.66 4.85
N GLU A 14 -0.95 -9.50 3.98
CA GLU A 14 0.51 -9.61 3.81
C GLU A 14 0.91 -9.05 2.45
N SER A 15 1.83 -8.10 2.43
CA SER A 15 2.38 -7.53 1.22
C SER A 15 3.89 -7.74 1.13
N ARG A 16 4.36 -7.84 -0.10
CA ARG A 16 5.78 -7.86 -0.44
C ARG A 16 6.11 -6.55 -1.15
N THR A 17 7.15 -5.89 -0.69
CA THR A 17 7.67 -4.67 -1.30
C THR A 17 9.06 -4.93 -1.84
N VAL A 18 9.24 -4.74 -3.14
CA VAL A 18 10.54 -4.79 -3.81
C VAL A 18 10.93 -3.36 -4.16
N THR A 19 12.06 -2.91 -3.62
CA THR A 19 12.63 -1.62 -3.94
C THR A 19 13.90 -1.83 -4.74
N ARG A 20 13.96 -1.21 -5.92
CA ARG A 20 15.10 -1.25 -6.83
C ARG A 20 15.64 0.16 -7.01
N LEU A 21 16.88 0.35 -6.58
CA LEU A 21 17.67 1.55 -6.81
C LEU A 21 18.55 1.32 -8.04
N GLU A 22 18.50 2.21 -9.03
CA GLU A 22 19.27 2.08 -10.28
C GLU A 22 20.62 2.83 -10.24
N ARG A 23 20.76 3.85 -9.38
CA ARG A 23 21.98 4.68 -9.25
C ARG A 23 22.32 4.98 -7.80
N PRO A 24 23.61 5.07 -7.42
CA PRO A 24 24.81 4.90 -8.26
C PRO A 24 25.19 3.43 -8.52
N VAL A 25 24.61 2.47 -7.78
CA VAL A 25 24.80 1.03 -7.96
C VAL A 25 23.44 0.37 -7.90
N VAL A 26 23.19 -0.60 -8.79
CA VAL A 26 21.95 -1.37 -8.78
C VAL A 26 21.84 -2.13 -7.46
N HIS A 27 20.85 -1.79 -6.66
CA HIS A 27 20.58 -2.43 -5.38
C HIS A 27 19.10 -2.80 -5.29
N VAL A 28 18.82 -4.03 -4.88
CA VAL A 28 17.45 -4.52 -4.71
C VAL A 28 17.27 -4.91 -3.25
N THR A 29 16.29 -4.29 -2.60
CA THR A 29 15.83 -4.67 -1.27
C THR A 29 14.42 -5.22 -1.34
N GLU A 30 14.17 -6.19 -0.48
CA GLU A 30 12.86 -6.80 -0.33
C GLU A 30 12.43 -6.75 1.13
N THR A 31 11.21 -6.28 1.34
CA THR A 31 10.57 -6.28 2.64
C THR A 31 9.20 -6.95 2.56
N THR A 32 8.83 -7.62 3.62
CA THR A 32 7.50 -8.19 3.81
C THR A 32 6.81 -7.46 4.93
N THR A 33 5.56 -7.10 4.71
CA THR A 33 4.74 -6.41 5.72
C THR A 33 3.50 -7.24 5.97
N ARG A 34 3.24 -7.59 7.22
CA ARG A 34 1.99 -8.22 7.65
C ARG A 34 1.21 -7.25 8.54
N GLN A 35 -0.02 -6.98 8.15
CA GLN A 35 -0.95 -6.12 8.86
C GLN A 35 -2.10 -6.97 9.37
N THR A 36 -2.30 -6.97 10.68
CA THR A 36 -3.44 -7.66 11.33
C THR A 36 -4.28 -6.63 12.04
N LEU A 37 -5.57 -6.55 11.71
CA LEU A 37 -6.50 -5.72 12.45
C LEU A 37 -6.71 -6.32 13.84
N VAL A 38 -6.38 -5.58 14.91
CA VAL A 38 -6.50 -6.09 16.30
C VAL A 38 -7.62 -5.43 17.09
N ALA A 39 -7.98 -4.18 16.76
CA ALA A 39 -9.11 -3.50 17.39
C ALA A 39 -9.69 -2.43 16.45
N ILE A 40 -10.97 -2.09 16.66
CA ILE A 40 -11.62 -0.93 16.04
C ILE A 40 -12.42 -0.22 17.13
N ASN A 41 -12.35 1.11 17.13
CA ASN A 41 -13.26 1.96 17.88
C ASN A 41 -13.97 2.95 16.95
N ALA A 42 -14.66 3.95 17.49
CA ALA A 42 -15.45 4.89 16.72
C ALA A 42 -14.63 5.76 15.73
N THR A 43 -13.33 5.97 15.98
CA THR A 43 -12.50 6.92 15.23
C THR A 43 -11.27 6.30 14.61
N GLU A 44 -10.76 5.19 15.14
CA GLU A 44 -9.51 4.56 14.72
C GLU A 44 -9.59 3.03 14.70
N ALA A 45 -8.72 2.44 13.88
CA ALA A 45 -8.38 1.03 13.88
C ALA A 45 -6.97 0.83 14.46
N SER A 46 -6.82 -0.13 15.38
CA SER A 46 -5.52 -0.62 15.81
C SER A 46 -5.07 -1.75 14.90
N VAL A 47 -3.90 -1.62 14.30
CA VAL A 47 -3.31 -2.59 13.38
C VAL A 47 -1.97 -3.04 13.93
N LYS A 48 -1.81 -4.35 14.15
CA LYS A 48 -0.51 -4.96 14.41
C LYS A 48 0.25 -5.03 13.08
N LEU A 49 1.39 -4.36 13.03
CA LEU A 49 2.29 -4.30 11.90
C LEU A 49 3.54 -5.14 12.21
N GLU A 50 3.80 -6.14 11.38
CA GLU A 50 5.02 -6.94 11.40
C GLU A 50 5.81 -6.63 10.13
N LEU A 51 7.04 -6.14 10.27
CA LEU A 51 7.93 -5.80 9.17
C LEU A 51 9.13 -6.75 9.16
N GLY A 52 9.29 -7.49 8.07
CA GLY A 52 10.42 -8.38 7.83
C GLY A 52 11.30 -7.85 6.69
N THR A 53 12.61 -7.96 6.87
CA THR A 53 13.61 -7.73 5.83
C THR A 53 14.58 -8.91 5.87
N ALA A 54 15.04 -9.38 4.70
CA ALA A 54 15.98 -10.50 4.65
C ALA A 54 17.24 -10.23 5.50
N GLY A 55 17.56 -11.15 6.41
CA GLY A 55 18.73 -11.05 7.30
C GLY A 55 18.57 -10.14 8.52
N ALA A 56 17.39 -9.56 8.75
CA ALA A 56 17.08 -8.75 9.93
C ALA A 56 16.02 -9.40 10.84
N ALA A 57 16.03 -9.05 12.12
CA ALA A 57 14.95 -9.41 13.03
C ALA A 57 13.63 -8.77 12.57
N THR A 58 12.53 -9.50 12.67
CA THR A 58 11.20 -8.95 12.36
C THR A 58 10.81 -7.93 13.42
N THR A 59 10.47 -6.72 13.00
CA THR A 59 9.97 -5.68 13.90
C THR A 59 8.46 -5.82 14.03
N VAL A 60 7.95 -5.75 15.26
CA VAL A 60 6.52 -5.79 15.55
C VAL A 60 6.13 -4.52 16.28
N GLN A 61 5.12 -3.82 15.77
CA GLN A 61 4.55 -2.64 16.42
C GLN A 61 3.04 -2.59 16.20
N GLU A 62 2.30 -1.99 17.13
CA GLU A 62 0.90 -1.66 16.93
C GLU A 62 0.79 -0.19 16.49
N VAL A 63 0.03 0.05 15.43
CA VAL A 63 -0.22 1.40 14.89
C VAL A 63 -1.71 1.68 14.88
N LYS A 64 -2.06 2.93 15.22
CA LYS A 64 -3.44 3.42 15.15
C LYS A 64 -3.64 4.17 13.84
N VAL A 65 -4.64 3.77 13.07
CA VAL A 65 -4.98 4.35 11.77
C VAL A 65 -6.38 4.98 11.87
N PRO A 66 -6.55 6.27 11.54
CA PRO A 66 -7.86 6.90 11.56
C PRO A 66 -8.79 6.24 10.54
N LEU A 67 -10.06 6.04 10.91
CA LEU A 67 -11.08 5.49 10.01
C LEU A 67 -11.52 6.50 8.95
N GLN A 68 -11.37 7.79 9.24
CA GLN A 68 -11.61 8.87 8.29
C GLN A 68 -10.27 9.35 7.75
N THR A 69 -10.08 9.19 6.44
CA THR A 69 -8.96 9.80 5.74
C THR A 69 -9.47 11.10 5.12
N GLU A 70 -8.93 12.24 5.54
CA GLU A 70 -9.17 13.49 4.81
C GLU A 70 -8.60 13.33 3.40
N GLU A 71 -9.40 13.66 2.38
CA GLU A 71 -8.94 13.62 1.00
C GLU A 71 -7.85 14.70 0.85
N LEU A 72 -6.59 14.27 0.79
CA LEU A 72 -5.46 15.18 0.54
C LEU A 72 -5.71 15.91 -0.77
N ALA A 73 -5.95 17.23 -0.68
CA ALA A 73 -6.12 18.08 -1.83
C ALA A 73 -4.94 17.91 -2.79
N ALA A 74 -5.23 17.84 -4.09
CA ALA A 74 -4.19 17.78 -5.11
C ALA A 74 -3.35 19.07 -5.01
N HIS A 75 -2.04 18.93 -4.76
CA HIS A 75 -1.12 20.05 -4.86
C HIS A 75 -1.06 20.54 -6.31
N ASP A 76 -0.92 21.85 -6.49
CA ASP A 76 -0.68 22.46 -7.81
C ASP A 76 0.48 21.74 -8.52
N GLY A 77 0.25 21.37 -9.79
CA GLY A 77 1.22 20.62 -10.60
C GLY A 77 1.16 19.09 -10.50
N SER A 78 0.15 18.53 -9.83
CA SER A 78 -0.10 17.08 -9.84
C SER A 78 -1.17 16.66 -10.86
N THR A 79 -0.87 15.64 -11.67
CA THR A 79 -1.85 15.02 -12.58
C THR A 79 -2.37 13.74 -11.94
N VAL A 80 -3.69 13.61 -11.78
CA VAL A 80 -4.34 12.40 -11.24
C VAL A 80 -5.28 11.80 -12.27
N THR A 81 -5.11 10.52 -12.56
CA THR A 81 -5.98 9.74 -13.47
C THR A 81 -6.52 8.53 -12.74
N ARG A 82 -7.80 8.21 -12.94
CA ARG A 82 -8.47 7.05 -12.34
C ARG A 82 -9.08 6.18 -13.45
N SER A 83 -8.94 4.87 -13.34
CA SER A 83 -9.60 3.88 -14.22
C SER A 83 -10.08 2.66 -13.42
N GLN A 84 -11.10 1.96 -13.93
CA GLN A 84 -11.53 0.67 -13.39
C GLN A 84 -10.92 -0.45 -14.23
N GLU A 85 -10.35 -1.45 -13.58
CA GLU A 85 -9.73 -2.60 -14.26
C GLU A 85 -9.65 -3.82 -13.32
N LYS A 86 -9.37 -5.00 -13.90
CA LYS A 86 -9.03 -6.17 -13.10
C LYS A 86 -7.54 -6.14 -12.74
N CYS A 87 -7.22 -6.26 -11.45
CA CYS A 87 -5.85 -6.41 -10.97
C CYS A 87 -5.62 -7.84 -10.50
N THR A 88 -4.54 -8.46 -10.98
CA THR A 88 -4.07 -9.77 -10.49
C THR A 88 -2.82 -9.55 -9.67
N VAL A 89 -2.84 -10.07 -8.44
CA VAL A 89 -1.73 -10.09 -7.48
C VAL A 89 -1.62 -11.49 -6.89
N PRO A 90 -0.54 -11.85 -6.18
CA PRO A 90 -0.43 -13.20 -5.64
C PRO A 90 -1.57 -13.60 -4.68
N ALA A 91 -2.21 -12.63 -4.01
CA ALA A 91 -3.39 -12.87 -3.18
C ALA A 91 -4.69 -13.18 -3.97
N GLY A 92 -4.72 -12.96 -5.29
CA GLY A 92 -5.90 -13.22 -6.13
C GLY A 92 -6.15 -12.19 -7.24
N THR A 93 -7.32 -12.28 -7.87
CA THR A 93 -7.79 -11.31 -8.88
C THR A 93 -8.97 -10.52 -8.36
N PHE A 94 -8.96 -9.19 -8.53
CA PHE A 94 -9.95 -8.28 -7.96
C PHE A 94 -10.37 -7.22 -8.97
N ASP A 95 -11.61 -6.74 -8.87
CA ASP A 95 -12.05 -5.51 -9.54
C ASP A 95 -11.50 -4.29 -8.79
N CYS A 96 -10.72 -3.47 -9.49
CA CYS A 96 -9.88 -2.45 -8.89
C CYS A 96 -10.10 -1.07 -9.49
N THR A 97 -9.94 -0.06 -8.65
CA THR A 97 -9.69 1.31 -9.09
C THR A 97 -8.18 1.53 -9.18
N ARG A 98 -7.66 1.69 -10.39
CA ARG A 98 -6.29 2.14 -10.64
C ARG A 98 -6.26 3.66 -10.55
N THR A 99 -5.42 4.20 -9.69
CA THR A 99 -5.15 5.63 -9.55
C THR A 99 -3.70 5.91 -9.90
N SER A 100 -3.45 6.72 -10.92
CA SER A 100 -2.12 7.22 -11.29
C SER A 100 -2.00 8.66 -10.86
N LYS A 101 -0.92 9.01 -10.18
CA LYS A 101 -0.57 10.37 -9.77
C LYS A 101 0.85 10.67 -10.21
N GLU A 102 1.03 11.70 -11.02
CA GLU A 102 2.34 12.27 -11.34
C GLU A 102 2.49 13.60 -10.61
N VAL A 103 3.64 13.80 -9.95
CA VAL A 103 4.00 15.06 -9.30
C VAL A 103 5.35 15.50 -9.85
N ARG A 104 5.43 16.74 -10.32
CA ARG A 104 6.69 17.38 -10.72
C ARG A 104 7.09 18.40 -9.67
N GLN A 105 8.32 18.31 -9.19
CA GLN A 105 8.90 19.26 -8.24
C GLN A 105 10.31 19.61 -8.71
N GLY A 106 10.45 20.78 -9.36
CA GLY A 106 11.67 21.12 -10.09
C GLY A 106 11.88 20.16 -11.26
N ASP A 107 13.11 19.65 -11.38
CA ASP A 107 13.49 18.68 -12.43
C ASP A 107 13.08 17.23 -12.11
N VAL A 108 12.63 16.96 -10.88
CA VAL A 108 12.29 15.59 -10.45
C VAL A 108 10.81 15.29 -10.71
N THR A 109 10.58 14.20 -11.45
CA THR A 109 9.24 13.63 -11.63
C THR A 109 9.07 12.39 -10.75
N ARG A 110 8.03 12.37 -9.92
CA ARG A 110 7.60 11.21 -9.14
C ARG A 110 6.25 10.72 -9.66
N SER A 111 6.17 9.46 -10.05
CA SER A 111 4.90 8.80 -10.35
C SER A 111 4.52 7.85 -9.21
N THR A 112 3.22 7.73 -8.96
CA THR A 112 2.65 6.76 -8.04
C THR A 112 1.42 6.18 -8.69
N VAL A 113 1.39 4.86 -8.85
CA VAL A 113 0.24 4.13 -9.39
C VAL A 113 -0.23 3.15 -8.34
N THR A 114 -1.48 3.25 -7.92
CA THR A 114 -2.05 2.45 -6.84
C THR A 114 -3.31 1.74 -7.34
N TRP A 115 -3.44 0.46 -6.99
CA TRP A 115 -4.63 -0.34 -7.24
C TRP A 115 -5.31 -0.64 -5.93
N THR A 116 -6.57 -0.22 -5.81
CA THR A 116 -7.39 -0.42 -4.62
C THR A 116 -8.66 -1.18 -4.96
N ALA A 117 -9.15 -1.98 -4.04
CA ALA A 117 -10.42 -2.71 -4.17
C ALA A 117 -11.36 -2.33 -3.03
N LYS A 118 -12.67 -2.50 -3.26
CA LYS A 118 -13.68 -2.32 -2.21
C LYS A 118 -13.47 -3.34 -1.09
N ARG A 119 -13.76 -2.95 0.16
CA ARG A 119 -13.60 -3.79 1.37
C ARG A 119 -12.20 -4.34 1.63
N ILE A 120 -11.17 -3.81 0.97
CA ILE A 120 -9.77 -4.12 1.28
C ILE A 120 -9.11 -2.81 1.71
N PRO A 121 -8.70 -2.68 2.99
CA PRO A 121 -8.21 -1.42 3.56
C PRO A 121 -6.80 -1.04 3.09
N VAL A 122 -6.09 -1.97 2.46
CA VAL A 122 -4.73 -1.77 1.94
C VAL A 122 -4.73 -1.79 0.40
N PRO A 123 -3.79 -1.12 -0.26
CA PRO A 123 -3.58 -1.28 -1.69
C PRO A 123 -3.29 -2.74 -2.06
N LEU A 124 -3.87 -3.20 -3.16
CA LEU A 124 -3.55 -4.49 -3.75
C LEU A 124 -2.20 -4.46 -4.43
N LYS A 125 -1.93 -3.35 -5.12
CA LYS A 125 -0.65 -3.07 -5.77
C LYS A 125 -0.34 -1.59 -5.66
N SER A 126 0.93 -1.26 -5.53
CA SER A 126 1.43 0.10 -5.64
C SER A 126 2.76 0.09 -6.38
N VAL A 127 2.96 1.02 -7.29
CA VAL A 127 4.23 1.27 -7.98
C VAL A 127 4.56 2.74 -7.77
N VAL A 128 5.68 3.00 -7.11
CA VAL A 128 6.24 4.34 -6.94
C VAL A 128 7.53 4.40 -7.75
N THR A 129 7.62 5.37 -8.64
CA THR A 129 8.80 5.56 -9.49
C THR A 129 9.28 6.99 -9.39
N ASN A 130 10.60 7.16 -9.27
CA ASN A 130 11.30 8.40 -9.58
C ASN A 130 12.52 8.05 -10.47
N GLU A 131 13.37 9.03 -10.76
CA GLU A 131 14.51 8.87 -11.68
C GLU A 131 15.47 7.71 -11.33
N ASN A 132 15.59 7.36 -10.05
CA ASN A 132 16.60 6.42 -9.58
C ASN A 132 16.03 5.25 -8.78
N LEU A 133 14.73 5.25 -8.50
CA LEU A 133 14.07 4.33 -7.59
C LEU A 133 12.76 3.85 -8.18
N THR A 134 12.57 2.54 -8.20
CA THR A 134 11.25 1.93 -8.36
C THR A 134 10.94 1.07 -7.15
N THR A 135 9.82 1.36 -6.49
CA THR A 135 9.28 0.55 -5.40
C THR A 135 7.97 -0.05 -5.86
N THR A 136 7.88 -1.38 -5.85
CA THR A 136 6.65 -2.12 -6.14
C THR A 136 6.20 -2.86 -4.89
N THR A 137 4.97 -2.62 -4.46
CA THR A 137 4.31 -3.34 -3.37
C THR A 137 3.16 -4.15 -3.94
N GLU A 138 3.06 -5.43 -3.61
CA GLU A 138 1.95 -6.31 -4.02
C GLU A 138 1.38 -7.07 -2.82
N LEU A 139 0.05 -7.20 -2.77
CA LEU A 139 -0.63 -8.02 -1.80
C LEU A 139 -0.42 -9.50 -2.13
N THR A 140 0.27 -10.18 -1.21
CA THR A 140 0.65 -11.59 -1.35
C THR A 140 -0.30 -12.54 -0.63
N ARG A 141 -0.94 -12.08 0.46
CA ARG A 141 -1.92 -12.87 1.19
C ARG A 141 -3.06 -11.99 1.71
N LEU A 142 -4.26 -12.55 1.67
CA LEU A 142 -5.48 -11.98 2.21
C LEU A 142 -6.23 -13.02 3.04
N VAL A 143 -6.48 -12.72 4.31
CA VAL A 143 -7.37 -13.52 5.17
C VAL A 143 -8.38 -12.57 5.80
N LEU A 144 -9.66 -12.77 5.51
CA LEU A 144 -10.73 -11.97 6.07
C LEU A 144 -11.36 -12.72 7.25
N ALA A 145 -11.42 -12.05 8.41
CA ALA A 145 -12.21 -12.53 9.53
C ALA A 145 -13.70 -12.29 9.26
N ARG A 146 -14.54 -13.17 9.82
CA ARG A 146 -16.01 -13.08 9.72
C ARG A 146 -16.58 -12.10 10.73
#